data_AF-A0A7S2JCB4-F1
#
_entry.id   AF-A0A7S2JCB4-F1
#
_cell.length_a   1.000
_cell.length_b   1.000
_cell.length_c   1.000
_cell.angle_alpha   90.00
_cell.angle_beta   90.00
_cell.angle_gamma   90.00
#
_symmetry.space_group_name_H-M   'P 1'
#
loop_
_entity.id
_entity.type
_entity.pdbx_description
1 polymer ?
#
loop_
_entity_poly.entity_id
_entity_poly.type
_entity_poly.pdbx_seq_one_letter_code
_entity_poly.pdbx_strand_id
1 'polypeptide(L)'
;RRECAAIIANAEGIGFGRTSFPQSYRGNRRLQVDDSSGECAAELWRRLRPWVPATMVLSEEEIGDVDIPAGEWRAVGCNTRFRLSKYYSDDGFASHCDSFACLGHQRLTLVTVNIYLNDLSASQRGRTYFYSDGGEVV
;
A
#
# COMPACT_ATOMS: atom_id res chain seq x y z
N ARG A 1 -5.15 -17.58 5.12
CA ARG A 1 -6.37 -17.46 5.95
C ARG A 1 -6.08 -17.33 7.44
N ARG A 2 -5.36 -18.26 8.11
CA ARG A 2 -5.04 -18.16 9.56
C ARG A 2 -4.23 -16.89 9.90
N GLU A 3 -3.17 -16.60 9.15
CA GLU A 3 -2.36 -15.38 9.35
C GLU A 3 -3.21 -14.11 9.19
N CYS A 4 -4.05 -14.03 8.16
CA CYS A 4 -4.94 -12.89 7.96
C CYS A 4 -5.91 -12.68 9.13
N ALA A 5 -6.51 -13.76 9.65
CA ALA A 5 -7.39 -13.69 10.81
C ALA A 5 -6.65 -13.22 12.08
N ALA A 6 -5.42 -13.68 12.29
CA ALA A 6 -4.59 -13.22 13.41
C ALA A 6 -4.21 -11.74 13.27
N ILE A 7 -3.87 -11.27 12.06
CA ILE A 7 -3.59 -9.85 11.79
C ILE A 7 -4.82 -9.01 12.09
N ILE A 8 -6.00 -9.42 11.60
CA ILE A 8 -7.27 -8.73 11.85
C ILE A 8 -7.53 -8.67 13.37
N ALA A 9 -7.48 -9.79 14.08
CA ALA A 9 -7.77 -9.83 15.51
C ALA A 9 -6.85 -8.90 16.32
N ASN A 10 -5.54 -8.90 16.04
CA ASN A 10 -4.59 -7.99 16.68
C ASN A 10 -4.89 -6.52 16.35
N ALA A 11 -5.22 -6.22 15.09
CA ALA A 11 -5.55 -4.86 14.66
C ALA A 11 -6.83 -4.34 15.30
N GLU A 12 -7.87 -5.17 15.43
CA GLU A 12 -9.10 -4.82 16.16
C GLU A 12 -8.83 -4.58 17.65
N GLY A 13 -7.93 -5.35 18.26
CA GLY A 13 -7.52 -5.17 19.66
C GLY A 13 -6.81 -3.84 19.91
N ILE A 14 -6.08 -3.31 18.93
CA ILE A 14 -5.47 -1.97 18.98
C ILE A 14 -6.51 -0.89 18.66
N GLY A 15 -7.36 -1.15 17.67
CA GLY A 15 -8.39 -0.23 17.19
C GLY A 15 -7.97 0.59 15.96
N PHE A 16 -8.97 1.07 15.22
CA PHE A 16 -8.79 1.87 14.01
C PHE A 16 -9.31 3.29 14.20
N GLY A 17 -8.51 4.30 13.81
CA GLY A 17 -8.87 5.71 13.86
C GLY A 17 -9.50 6.21 12.56
N ARG A 18 -10.17 7.38 12.62
CA ARG A 18 -10.62 8.11 11.42
C ARG A 18 -9.42 8.79 10.75
N THR A 19 -9.47 8.93 9.44
CA THR A 19 -8.50 9.76 8.72
C THR A 19 -8.91 11.23 8.76
N SER A 20 -7.98 12.14 8.50
CA SER A 20 -8.22 13.59 8.45
C SER A 20 -8.80 14.06 7.10
N PHE A 21 -9.12 13.13 6.19
CA PHE A 21 -9.61 13.43 4.86
C PHE A 21 -11.14 13.46 4.82
N PRO A 22 -11.74 14.16 3.83
CA PRO A 22 -13.17 14.06 3.57
C PRO A 22 -13.61 12.61 3.31
N GLN A 23 -14.78 12.23 3.81
CA GLN A 23 -15.34 10.88 3.64
C GLN A 23 -15.43 10.44 2.17
N SER A 24 -15.76 11.38 1.27
CA SER A 24 -15.85 11.13 -0.18
C SER A 24 -14.50 10.83 -0.83
N TYR A 25 -13.40 11.33 -0.27
CA TYR A 25 -12.06 11.06 -0.77
C TYR A 25 -11.46 9.82 -0.12
N ARG A 26 -11.55 9.71 1.21
CA ARG A 26 -10.99 8.59 1.97
C ARG A 26 -11.82 8.32 3.24
N GLY A 27 -12.80 7.44 3.10
CA GLY A 27 -13.72 7.08 4.19
C GLY A 27 -13.19 6.03 5.17
N ASN A 28 -12.18 5.26 4.76
CA ASN A 28 -11.70 4.14 5.55
C ASN A 28 -11.20 4.55 6.94
N ARG A 29 -11.35 3.65 7.92
CA ARG A 29 -10.59 3.74 9.17
C ARG A 29 -9.21 3.16 8.98
N ARG A 30 -8.23 3.71 9.69
CA ARG A 30 -6.82 3.34 9.51
C ARG A 30 -6.14 3.11 10.85
N LEU A 31 -5.31 2.07 10.86
CA LEU A 31 -4.31 1.81 11.88
C LEU A 31 -2.94 1.84 11.20
N GLN A 32 -1.98 2.53 11.81
CA GLN A 32 -0.60 2.54 11.37
C GLN A 32 0.27 1.90 12.45
N VAL A 33 1.11 0.96 12.05
CA VAL A 33 2.01 0.24 12.96
C VAL A 33 3.42 0.29 12.37
N ASP A 34 4.38 0.64 13.19
CA ASP A 34 5.79 0.63 12.83
C ASP A 34 6.43 -0.68 13.34
N ASP A 35 6.90 -1.51 12.41
CA ASP A 35 7.66 -2.73 12.66
C ASP A 35 9.09 -2.35 13.08
N SER A 36 9.23 -2.09 14.37
CA SER A 36 10.47 -1.54 14.94
C SER A 36 11.64 -2.52 14.85
N SER A 37 11.40 -3.83 14.84
CA SER A 37 12.44 -4.84 14.64
C SER A 37 12.78 -5.05 13.16
N GLY A 38 11.82 -4.80 12.25
CA GLY A 38 11.95 -5.02 10.82
C GLY A 38 11.75 -6.49 10.41
N GLU A 39 11.43 -7.37 11.35
CA GLU A 39 11.28 -8.80 11.10
C GLU A 39 10.04 -9.10 10.25
N CYS A 40 8.94 -8.37 10.47
CA CYS A 40 7.74 -8.53 9.65
C CYS A 40 7.99 -8.08 8.21
N ALA A 41 8.66 -6.94 8.03
CA ALA A 41 9.03 -6.43 6.71
C ALA A 41 9.99 -7.38 5.97
N ALA A 42 10.96 -7.97 6.68
CA ALA A 42 11.90 -8.93 6.10
C ALA A 42 11.21 -10.24 5.66
N GLU A 43 10.32 -10.79 6.49
CA GLU A 43 9.58 -12.00 6.14
C GLU A 43 8.60 -11.76 4.98
N LEU A 44 7.93 -10.60 4.97
CA LEU A 44 7.07 -10.22 3.87
C LEU A 44 7.88 -10.09 2.57
N TRP A 45 9.03 -9.41 2.62
CA TRP A 45 9.92 -9.29 1.46
C TRP A 45 10.39 -10.65 0.96
N ARG A 46 10.77 -11.57 1.85
CA ARG A 46 11.18 -12.94 1.48
C ARG A 46 10.11 -13.65 0.64
N ARG A 47 8.83 -13.47 1.00
CA ARG A 47 7.69 -14.07 0.29
C ARG A 47 7.36 -13.35 -1.03
N LEU A 48 7.50 -12.02 -1.06
CA LEU A 48 7.13 -11.18 -2.21
C LEU A 48 8.23 -11.10 -3.27
N ARG A 49 9.50 -11.18 -2.89
CA ARG A 49 10.67 -10.98 -3.76
C ARG A 49 10.57 -11.71 -5.11
N PRO A 50 10.10 -12.96 -5.21
CA PRO A 50 9.98 -13.65 -6.51
C PRO A 50 9.00 -12.99 -7.50
N TRP A 51 8.08 -12.16 -7.01
CA TRP A 51 7.03 -11.50 -7.79
C TRP A 51 7.34 -10.03 -8.09
N VAL A 52 8.42 -9.49 -7.50
CA VAL A 52 8.81 -8.10 -7.65
C VAL A 52 10.00 -8.03 -8.61
N PRO A 53 9.98 -7.15 -9.62
CA PRO A 53 11.13 -6.92 -10.48
C PRO A 53 12.38 -6.62 -9.64
N ALA A 54 13.47 -7.34 -9.91
CA ALA A 54 14.71 -7.14 -9.16
C ALA A 54 15.27 -5.72 -9.37
N THR A 55 15.08 -5.18 -10.57
CA THR A 55 15.43 -3.82 -10.97
C THR A 55 14.29 -3.18 -11.76
N MET A 56 14.23 -1.85 -11.71
CA MET A 56 13.33 -1.00 -12.49
C MET A 56 14.13 0.17 -13.04
N VAL A 57 13.87 0.56 -14.29
CA VAL A 57 14.45 1.76 -14.88
C VAL A 57 13.35 2.81 -14.92
N LEU A 58 13.61 3.99 -14.36
CA LEU A 58 12.71 5.14 -14.43
C LEU A 58 13.34 6.19 -15.35
N SER A 59 12.65 6.54 -16.42
CA SER A 59 13.03 7.64 -17.31
C SER A 59 12.55 8.99 -16.78
N GLU A 60 13.15 10.08 -17.27
CA GLU A 60 12.69 11.44 -16.93
C GLU A 60 11.23 11.67 -17.33
N GLU A 61 10.78 11.07 -18.44
CA GLU A 61 9.38 11.14 -18.89
C GLU A 61 8.41 10.45 -17.93
N GLU A 62 8.75 9.25 -17.45
CA GLU A 62 7.92 8.49 -16.50
C GLU A 62 7.85 9.15 -15.11
N ILE A 63 8.90 9.87 -14.73
CA ILE A 63 8.96 10.59 -13.45
C ILE A 63 8.17 11.89 -13.51
N GLY A 64 8.22 12.61 -14.65
CA GLY A 64 7.58 13.92 -14.79
C GLY A 64 8.08 14.92 -13.74
N ASP A 65 7.15 15.67 -13.12
CA ASP A 65 7.45 16.71 -12.13
C ASP A 65 7.67 16.16 -10.70
N VAL A 66 7.91 14.86 -10.54
CA VAL A 66 8.07 14.22 -9.24
C VAL A 66 9.56 14.21 -8.83
N ASP A 67 9.86 14.53 -7.57
CA ASP A 67 11.23 14.54 -7.00
C ASP A 67 11.82 13.13 -6.77
N ILE A 68 11.80 12.27 -7.80
CA ILE A 68 12.46 10.96 -7.84
C ILE A 68 13.55 11.03 -8.92
N PRO A 69 14.82 10.68 -8.64
CA PRO A 69 15.82 10.69 -9.68
C PRO A 69 15.60 9.58 -10.72
N ALA A 70 15.76 9.93 -11.99
CA ALA A 70 15.80 8.98 -13.08
C ALA A 70 17.00 8.03 -12.94
N GLY A 71 16.85 6.83 -13.51
CA GLY A 71 17.89 5.80 -13.54
C GLY A 71 17.42 4.43 -13.10
N GLU A 72 18.40 3.57 -12.84
CA GLU A 72 18.16 2.19 -12.43
C GLU A 72 18.02 2.08 -10.91
N TRP A 73 16.89 1.51 -10.50
CA TRP A 73 16.55 1.24 -9.12
C TRP A 73 16.56 -0.26 -8.85
N ARG A 74 17.13 -0.66 -7.72
CA ARG A 74 17.13 -2.06 -7.27
C ARG A 74 16.13 -2.24 -6.14
N ALA A 75 15.26 -3.26 -6.27
CA ALA A 75 14.35 -3.63 -5.20
C ALA A 75 15.12 -4.25 -4.02
N VAL A 76 15.02 -3.65 -2.84
CA VAL A 76 15.81 -4.05 -1.65
C VAL A 76 14.98 -4.57 -0.48
N GLY A 77 13.67 -4.35 -0.46
CA GLY A 77 12.82 -4.76 0.67
C GLY A 77 11.48 -4.06 0.72
N CYS A 78 10.69 -4.41 1.73
CA CYS A 78 9.51 -3.66 2.15
C CYS A 78 9.89 -2.60 3.19
N ASN A 79 9.16 -1.48 3.23
CA ASN A 79 9.31 -0.52 4.31
C ASN A 79 8.68 -1.05 5.60
N THR A 80 9.12 -0.57 6.76
CA THR A 80 8.71 -1.05 8.09
C THR A 80 7.42 -0.42 8.60
N ARG A 81 6.76 0.45 7.82
CA ARG A 81 5.53 1.13 8.24
C ARG A 81 4.31 0.52 7.56
N PHE A 82 3.58 -0.28 8.32
CA PHE A 82 2.38 -0.94 7.86
C PHE A 82 1.16 -0.05 8.06
N ARG A 83 0.26 -0.06 7.08
CA ARG A 83 -1.00 0.68 7.08
C ARG A 83 -2.13 -0.31 6.89
N LEU A 84 -2.92 -0.53 7.92
CA LEU A 84 -4.10 -1.38 7.89
C LEU A 84 -5.31 -0.49 7.68
N SER A 85 -6.06 -0.76 6.63
CA SER A 85 -7.26 0.00 6.26
C SER A 85 -8.49 -0.87 6.43
N LYS A 86 -9.46 -0.39 7.21
CA LYS A 86 -10.75 -1.04 7.42
C LYS A 86 -11.85 -0.21 6.77
N TYR A 87 -12.65 -0.86 5.95
CA TYR A 87 -13.75 -0.25 5.20
C TYR A 87 -15.08 -0.78 5.73
N TYR A 88 -16.00 0.14 6.01
CA TYR A 88 -17.39 -0.13 6.32
C TYR A 88 -18.26 0.08 5.08
N SER A 89 -19.56 -0.17 5.22
CA SER A 89 -20.54 0.26 4.21
C SER A 89 -20.38 1.76 3.93
N ASP A 90 -20.43 2.13 2.66
CA ASP A 90 -20.26 3.50 2.16
C ASP A 90 -18.86 4.11 2.31
N ASP A 91 -17.90 3.38 2.88
CA ASP A 91 -16.50 3.78 2.80
C ASP A 91 -15.96 3.55 1.39
N GLY A 92 -15.11 4.46 0.96
CA GLY A 92 -14.38 4.35 -0.29
C GLY A 92 -13.00 4.98 -0.17
N PHE A 93 -12.23 4.81 -1.22
CA PHE A 93 -10.99 5.53 -1.42
C PHE A 93 -10.95 5.96 -2.88
N ALA A 94 -11.07 7.27 -3.12
CA ALA A 94 -11.14 7.87 -4.44
C ALA A 94 -9.87 7.59 -5.25
N SER A 95 -9.95 7.75 -6.56
CA SER A 95 -8.80 7.60 -7.47
C SER A 95 -7.66 8.54 -7.07
N HIS A 96 -6.45 7.99 -7.04
CA HIS A 96 -5.23 8.70 -6.69
C HIS A 96 -4.02 7.88 -7.14
N CYS A 97 -2.85 8.51 -7.17
CA CYS A 97 -1.56 7.84 -7.22
C CYS A 97 -0.98 7.78 -5.81
N ASP A 98 -0.36 6.66 -5.45
CA ASP A 98 0.39 6.55 -4.21
C ASP A 98 1.62 7.45 -4.26
N SER A 99 1.92 8.10 -3.13
CA SER A 99 3.13 8.89 -2.97
C SER A 99 4.31 7.99 -2.59
N PHE A 100 5.52 8.45 -2.86
CA PHE A 100 6.74 7.80 -2.43
C PHE A 100 7.20 8.34 -1.06
N ALA A 101 8.09 7.60 -0.40
CA ALA A 101 8.75 8.02 0.83
C ALA A 101 10.26 7.85 0.70
N CYS A 102 11.02 8.87 1.12
CA CYS A 102 12.47 8.81 1.25
C CYS A 102 12.85 8.08 2.54
N LEU A 103 13.62 7.00 2.41
CA LEU A 103 14.11 6.16 3.51
C LEU A 103 15.63 6.35 3.67
N GLY A 104 16.03 7.56 4.02
CA GLY A 104 17.43 8.02 3.99
C GLY A 104 17.83 8.55 2.62
N HIS A 105 19.13 8.57 2.32
CA HIS A 105 19.66 9.25 1.13
C HIS A 105 19.63 8.43 -0.17
N GLN A 106 19.38 7.12 -0.10
CA GLN A 106 19.56 6.20 -1.25
C GLN A 106 18.40 5.20 -1.42
N ARG A 107 17.27 5.41 -0.74
CA ARG A 107 16.14 4.47 -0.78
C ARG A 107 14.83 5.22 -0.86
N LEU A 108 13.98 4.80 -1.78
CA LEU A 108 12.63 5.30 -1.98
C LEU A 108 11.63 4.15 -1.98
N THR A 109 10.36 4.43 -1.67
CA THR A 109 9.26 3.50 -1.93
C THR A 109 8.69 3.76 -3.32
N LEU A 110 8.93 2.85 -4.27
CA LEU A 110 8.51 3.01 -5.67
C LEU A 110 7.29 2.17 -6.05
N VAL A 111 7.02 1.10 -5.30
CA VAL A 111 5.95 0.15 -5.59
C VAL A 111 5.10 -0.05 -4.33
N THR A 112 3.78 -0.04 -4.51
CA THR A 112 2.83 -0.37 -3.44
C THR A 112 2.49 -1.86 -3.48
N VAL A 113 2.47 -2.48 -2.31
CA VAL A 113 1.91 -3.81 -2.11
C VAL A 113 0.64 -3.68 -1.31
N ASN A 114 -0.49 -4.08 -1.90
CA ASN A 114 -1.79 -4.13 -1.22
C ASN A 114 -2.18 -5.59 -0.95
N ILE A 115 -2.49 -5.93 0.30
CA ILE A 115 -2.79 -7.30 0.73
C ILE A 115 -4.21 -7.35 1.31
N TYR A 116 -5.08 -8.12 0.67
CA TYR A 116 -6.43 -8.36 1.17
C TYR A 116 -6.42 -9.38 2.32
N LEU A 117 -6.97 -8.98 3.47
CA LEU A 117 -6.95 -9.80 4.68
C LEU A 117 -8.24 -10.62 4.88
N ASN A 118 -9.31 -10.29 4.17
CA ASN A 118 -10.58 -11.00 4.22
C ASN A 118 -11.22 -11.10 2.84
N ASP A 119 -12.14 -12.05 2.71
CA ASP A 119 -12.99 -12.19 1.54
C ASP A 119 -14.20 -11.24 1.66
N LEU A 120 -14.72 -10.83 0.51
CA LEU A 120 -16.00 -10.13 0.38
C LEU A 120 -17.01 -11.09 -0.27
N SER A 121 -18.28 -11.00 0.14
CA SER A 121 -19.36 -11.66 -0.58
C SER A 121 -19.57 -10.99 -1.95
N ALA A 122 -20.24 -11.70 -2.87
CA ALA A 122 -20.52 -11.17 -4.21
C ALA A 122 -21.37 -9.88 -4.20
N SER A 123 -22.15 -9.66 -3.14
CA SER A 123 -22.98 -8.46 -2.94
C SER A 123 -22.21 -7.28 -2.35
N GLN A 124 -21.00 -7.50 -1.81
CA GLN A 124 -20.19 -6.46 -1.19
C GLN A 124 -19.29 -5.77 -2.23
N ARG A 125 -19.13 -4.46 -2.05
CA ARG A 125 -18.19 -3.62 -2.82
C ARG A 125 -16.84 -3.57 -2.10
N GLY A 126 -15.79 -3.17 -2.83
CA GLY A 126 -14.43 -3.03 -2.26
C GLY A 126 -13.30 -3.45 -3.21
N ARG A 127 -13.54 -3.49 -4.52
CA ARG A 127 -12.51 -3.80 -5.52
C ARG A 127 -11.51 -2.64 -5.63
N THR A 128 -10.24 -2.96 -5.81
CA THR A 128 -9.27 -1.99 -6.31
C THR A 128 -9.42 -1.89 -7.82
N TYR A 129 -9.59 -0.67 -8.31
CA TYR A 129 -9.62 -0.34 -9.73
C TYR A 129 -8.35 0.41 -10.09
N PHE A 130 -7.77 0.07 -11.23
CA PHE A 130 -6.69 0.84 -11.84
C PHE A 130 -7.30 1.67 -12.96
N TYR A 131 -6.81 2.91 -13.10
CA TYR A 131 -7.30 3.84 -14.11
C TYR A 131 -6.15 4.22 -15.03
N SER A 132 -6.42 4.31 -16.32
CA SER A 132 -5.52 4.95 -17.28
C SER A 132 -5.50 6.47 -17.08
N ASP A 133 -4.56 7.15 -17.74
CA ASP A 133 -4.49 8.62 -17.74
C ASP A 133 -5.78 9.29 -18.25
N GLY A 134 -6.54 8.59 -19.11
CA GLY A 134 -7.85 9.02 -19.58
C GLY A 134 -9.00 8.85 -18.57
N GLY A 135 -8.73 8.28 -17.39
CA GLY A 135 -9.72 8.03 -16.35
C GLY A 135 -10.57 6.77 -16.57
N GLU A 136 -10.22 5.93 -17.56
CA GLU A 136 -10.90 4.67 -17.83
C GLU A 136 -10.33 3.55 -16.97
N VAL A 137 -11.18 2.63 -16.50
CA VAL A 137 -10.74 1.45 -15.74
C VAL A 137 -10.01 0.48 -16.67
N VAL A 138 -8.81 0.04 -16.25
CA VAL A 138 -7.97 -0.95 -16.96
C VAL A 138 -7.88 -2.29 -16.25
#